data_AF-A0A498GSX2-F1
#
_entry.id   AF-A0A498GSX2-F1
#
_cell.length_a   1.000
_cell.length_b   1.000
_cell.length_c   1.000
_cell.angle_alpha   90.00
_cell.angle_beta   90.00
_cell.angle_gamma   90.00
#
_symmetry.space_group_name_H-M   'P 1'
#
loop_
_entity.id
_entity.type
_entity.pdbx_description
1 polymer ?
#
loop_
_entity_poly.entity_id
_entity_poly.type
_entity_poly.pdbx_seq_one_letter_code
_entity_poly.pdbx_strand_id
1 'polypeptide(L)'
;MIPMIQNPETKSYDFIVSLGSACIVADKIQKNNLRLFSSPVDWIVSNPDSTAQFIKSNFKDFFNLDNLKIKGIHDNNTTYLVQDTKHDLLFVHDFVKGIPLSLQYPHLRKKFSRRILNFYRWCSEAESALFVMYFPEADNYLNRIKELELILRENFPNLDFDLLIVFLSDKKEARVLKVLENAYIAYVYHDESNWIDSDPFWRHILRHFSINFSPKTIELAKLAYLEKKRLNFKNTAQFVYTGLEQYESNGRWATGNRTRIGVKIPGKVSRMLVKCSTYKNKYSFVYVNGEYAGALDFTKNNYLEKEFDISSIPAPEEKFILEFIHDMPVSPLYTGESGDSRDLTVYFNNIKFS
;
A
#
# COMPACT_ATOMS: atom_id res chain seq x y z
N MET A 1 20.22 8.00 -26.75
CA MET A 1 19.09 7.09 -27.03
C MET A 1 18.76 6.42 -25.70
N ILE A 2 17.72 6.87 -24.99
CA ILE A 2 17.34 6.29 -23.69
C ILE A 2 16.73 4.92 -24.00
N PRO A 3 17.18 3.81 -23.39
CA PRO A 3 16.59 2.52 -23.65
C PRO A 3 15.11 2.55 -23.26
N MET A 4 14.22 2.36 -24.23
CA MET A 4 12.87 1.93 -23.91
C MET A 4 13.01 0.56 -23.27
N ILE A 5 12.68 0.45 -21.98
CA ILE A 5 12.67 -0.84 -21.31
C ILE A 5 11.56 -1.68 -21.97
N GLN A 6 11.97 -2.66 -22.77
CA GLN A 6 11.11 -3.76 -23.20
C GLN A 6 10.63 -4.45 -21.91
N ASN A 7 9.30 -4.45 -21.68
CA ASN A 7 8.58 -4.98 -20.50
C ASN A 7 9.46 -5.23 -19.26
N PRO A 8 9.54 -4.29 -18.29
CA PRO A 8 10.45 -4.46 -17.16
C PRO A 8 10.08 -5.68 -16.32
N GLU A 9 11.11 -6.44 -15.92
CA GLU A 9 11.02 -7.38 -14.81
C GLU A 9 10.40 -6.67 -13.60
N THR A 10 9.38 -7.29 -12.99
CA THR A 10 8.74 -6.72 -11.80
C THR A 10 9.74 -6.77 -10.62
N LYS A 11 10.11 -5.60 -10.07
CA LYS A 11 10.98 -5.54 -8.89
C LYS A 11 10.14 -5.64 -7.60
N SER A 12 10.64 -6.38 -6.62
CA SER A 12 9.95 -6.60 -5.33
C SER A 12 10.70 -5.95 -4.19
N TYR A 13 9.99 -5.41 -3.21
CA TYR A 13 10.56 -4.73 -2.04
C TYR A 13 9.87 -5.16 -0.75
N ASP A 14 10.60 -5.24 0.36
CA ASP A 14 10.00 -5.53 1.67
C ASP A 14 8.89 -4.51 2.02
N PHE A 15 9.07 -3.24 1.63
CA PHE A 15 8.00 -2.24 1.70
C PHE A 15 8.07 -1.20 0.57
N ILE A 16 6.90 -0.63 0.27
CA ILE A 16 6.75 0.53 -0.61
C ILE A 16 6.03 1.60 0.19
N VAL A 17 6.58 2.82 0.20
CA VAL A 17 6.05 3.90 1.01
C VAL A 17 6.10 5.22 0.26
N SER A 18 5.09 6.07 0.49
CA SER A 18 5.11 7.44 0.00
C SER A 18 5.98 8.31 0.90
N LEU A 19 6.82 9.16 0.29
CA LEU A 19 7.48 10.29 0.95
C LEU A 19 6.66 11.59 0.83
N GLY A 20 5.37 11.47 0.48
CA GLY A 20 4.41 12.57 0.55
C GLY A 20 4.47 13.49 -0.66
N SER A 21 4.46 14.79 -0.38
CA SER A 21 4.24 15.91 -1.31
C SER A 21 2.85 16.04 -1.89
N ALA A 22 2.17 14.93 -2.20
CA ALA A 22 0.75 14.94 -2.52
C ALA A 22 0.07 13.66 -2.00
N CYS A 23 -1.15 13.82 -1.48
CA CYS A 23 -1.96 12.71 -0.95
C CYS A 23 -2.30 11.65 -2.02
N ILE A 24 -2.30 12.05 -3.31
CA ILE A 24 -2.52 11.14 -4.44
C ILE A 24 -1.53 9.97 -4.44
N VAL A 25 -0.27 10.20 -4.09
CA VAL A 25 0.74 9.12 -4.10
C VAL A 25 0.33 8.01 -3.14
N ALA A 26 -0.05 8.39 -1.92
CA ALA A 26 -0.45 7.46 -0.86
C ALA A 26 -1.75 6.72 -1.20
N ASP A 27 -2.71 7.39 -1.85
CA ASP A 27 -3.94 6.77 -2.37
C ASP A 27 -3.63 5.73 -3.46
N LYS A 28 -2.80 6.10 -4.44
CA LYS A 28 -2.53 5.25 -5.61
C LYS A 28 -1.71 4.02 -5.26
N ILE A 29 -0.70 4.13 -4.38
CA ILE A 29 0.00 2.94 -3.89
C ILE A 29 -0.91 2.04 -3.04
N GLN A 30 -1.88 2.61 -2.30
CA GLN A 30 -2.85 1.84 -1.53
C GLN A 30 -3.83 1.09 -2.43
N LYS A 31 -4.39 1.76 -3.45
CA LYS A 31 -5.29 1.14 -4.45
C LYS A 31 -4.62 0.05 -5.28
N ASN A 32 -3.31 0.14 -5.46
CA ASN A 32 -2.52 -0.90 -6.14
C ASN A 32 -1.98 -1.96 -5.17
N ASN A 33 -2.46 -2.01 -3.92
CA ASN A 33 -2.07 -2.99 -2.90
C ASN A 33 -0.55 -3.01 -2.59
N LEU A 34 0.12 -1.87 -2.76
CA LEU A 34 1.54 -1.70 -2.48
C LEU A 34 1.81 -1.07 -1.11
N ARG A 35 0.79 -0.55 -0.42
CA ARG A 35 0.95 0.14 0.86
C ARG A 35 0.73 -0.79 2.05
N LEU A 36 1.79 -1.05 2.82
CA LEU A 36 1.70 -1.86 4.05
C LEU A 36 1.40 -1.04 5.31
N PHE A 37 1.76 0.24 5.33
CA PHE A 37 1.53 1.14 6.46
C PHE A 37 1.41 2.58 5.97
N SER A 38 0.83 3.47 6.81
CA SER A 38 0.82 4.89 6.50
C SER A 38 2.15 5.56 6.85
N SER A 39 2.74 6.28 5.92
CA SER A 39 3.92 7.12 6.17
C SER A 39 3.59 8.32 7.08
N PRO A 40 4.61 9.04 7.59
CA PRO A 40 4.41 10.27 8.35
C PRO A 40 3.68 11.37 7.55
N VAL A 41 3.84 11.38 6.22
CA VAL A 41 3.45 12.48 5.32
C VAL A 41 2.41 12.09 4.26
N ASP A 42 1.83 10.89 4.32
CA ASP A 42 0.86 10.36 3.32
C ASP A 42 -0.32 11.28 3.00
N TRP A 43 -0.77 12.08 3.95
CA TRP A 43 -1.99 12.89 3.86
C TRP A 43 -1.70 14.39 4.02
N ILE A 44 -0.44 14.74 3.81
CA ILE A 44 0.09 16.09 3.97
C ILE A 44 0.57 16.54 2.60
N VAL A 45 0.08 17.68 2.12
CA VAL A 45 0.68 18.34 0.96
C VAL A 45 1.93 19.06 1.47
N SER A 46 3.08 18.73 0.88
CA SER A 46 4.38 19.22 1.32
C SER A 46 5.29 19.53 0.13
N ASN A 47 6.18 20.50 0.30
CA ASN A 47 7.33 20.61 -0.60
C ASN A 47 8.22 19.36 -0.42
N PRO A 48 8.69 18.71 -1.50
CA PRO A 48 9.65 17.62 -1.40
C PRO A 48 10.88 17.92 -0.53
N ASP A 49 11.40 19.14 -0.62
CA ASP A 49 12.56 19.58 0.13
C ASP A 49 12.27 19.60 1.64
N SER A 50 11.06 20.02 2.04
CA SER A 50 10.63 19.97 3.44
C SER A 50 10.60 18.53 3.97
N THR A 51 10.09 17.57 3.19
CA THR A 51 10.13 16.15 3.59
C THR A 51 11.57 15.67 3.76
N ALA A 52 12.45 15.97 2.80
CA ALA A 52 13.86 15.59 2.87
C ALA A 52 14.53 16.15 4.14
N GLN A 53 14.27 17.42 4.49
CA GLN A 53 14.78 18.03 5.72
C GLN A 53 14.20 17.38 6.99
N PHE A 54 12.92 16.97 6.99
CA PHE A 54 12.36 16.21 8.11
C PHE A 54 13.02 14.85 8.27
N ILE A 55 13.32 14.14 7.19
CA ILE A 55 14.06 12.87 7.28
C ILE A 55 15.44 13.16 7.86
N LYS A 56 16.21 14.08 7.25
CA LYS A 56 17.56 14.48 7.72
C LYS A 56 17.61 14.85 9.21
N SER A 57 16.57 15.53 9.70
CA SER A 57 16.49 16.00 11.10
C SER A 57 15.75 15.05 12.05
N ASN A 58 15.44 13.81 11.65
CA ASN A 58 14.65 12.85 12.44
C ASN A 58 13.29 13.40 12.89
N PHE A 59 12.63 14.15 12.00
CA PHE A 59 11.35 14.84 12.21
C PHE A 59 11.37 15.79 13.42
N LYS A 60 12.53 16.37 13.73
CA LYS A 60 12.63 17.43 14.74
C LYS A 60 11.72 18.59 14.36
N ASP A 61 11.02 19.15 15.36
CA ASP A 61 10.05 20.25 15.23
C ASP A 61 8.86 19.99 14.29
N PHE A 62 8.67 18.76 13.81
CA PHE A 62 7.50 18.39 13.00
C PHE A 62 6.21 18.50 13.81
N PHE A 63 5.18 19.08 13.19
CA PHE A 63 3.83 19.18 13.76
C PHE A 63 3.80 19.90 15.11
N ASN A 64 4.39 21.10 15.19
CA ASN A 64 4.31 21.95 16.37
C ASN A 64 3.04 22.81 16.33
N LEU A 65 2.22 22.74 17.40
CA LEU A 65 0.95 23.44 17.53
C LEU A 65 1.05 24.95 17.24
N ASP A 66 2.13 25.60 17.68
CA ASP A 66 2.29 27.05 17.53
C ASP A 66 2.44 27.49 16.07
N ASN A 67 2.83 26.56 15.19
CA ASN A 67 2.93 26.81 13.75
C ASN A 67 1.61 26.54 13.01
N LEU A 68 0.62 25.91 13.64
CA LEU A 68 -0.59 25.43 12.98
C LEU A 68 -1.66 26.52 12.89
N LYS A 69 -2.12 26.80 11.66
CA LYS A 69 -3.19 27.76 11.40
C LYS A 69 -4.27 27.17 10.50
N ILE A 70 -5.53 27.42 10.82
CA ILE A 70 -6.64 27.07 9.93
C ILE A 70 -6.59 28.03 8.73
N LYS A 71 -6.40 27.46 7.54
CA LYS A 71 -6.39 28.18 6.25
C LYS A 71 -7.77 28.16 5.58
N GLY A 72 -8.59 27.16 5.89
CA GLY A 72 -9.91 27.00 5.30
C GLY A 72 -10.60 25.71 5.73
N ILE A 73 -11.60 25.33 4.94
CA ILE A 73 -12.39 24.10 5.10
C ILE A 73 -12.20 23.29 3.83
N HIS A 74 -11.99 21.98 3.99
CA HIS A 74 -11.88 21.07 2.86
C HIS A 74 -13.22 20.94 2.12
N ASP A 75 -13.20 20.66 0.82
CA ASP A 75 -14.40 20.73 -0.05
C ASP A 75 -15.54 19.81 0.38
N ASN A 76 -15.24 18.68 1.03
CA ASN A 76 -16.25 17.79 1.59
C ASN A 76 -16.93 18.32 2.87
N ASN A 77 -16.54 19.51 3.35
CA ASN A 77 -17.08 20.21 4.51
C ASN A 77 -16.93 19.47 5.87
N THR A 78 -16.08 18.44 5.94
CA THR A 78 -15.90 17.62 7.16
C THR A 78 -14.65 17.99 7.97
N THR A 79 -13.65 18.60 7.35
CA THR A 79 -12.33 18.85 7.93
C THR A 79 -11.84 20.28 7.68
N TYR A 80 -10.99 20.77 8.57
CA TYR A 80 -10.22 22.00 8.38
C TYR A 80 -8.98 21.73 7.53
N LEU A 81 -8.68 22.66 6.63
CA LEU A 81 -7.37 22.78 6.00
C LEU A 81 -6.45 23.51 6.97
N VAL A 82 -5.47 22.81 7.53
CA VAL A 82 -4.56 23.37 8.55
C VAL A 82 -3.15 23.45 7.98
N GLN A 83 -2.53 24.62 8.02
CA GLN A 83 -1.18 24.86 7.51
C GLN A 83 -0.18 24.93 8.68
N ASP A 84 0.93 24.22 8.60
CA ASP A 84 2.15 24.53 9.36
C ASP A 84 2.87 25.67 8.64
N THR A 85 2.83 26.86 9.21
CA THR A 85 3.39 28.06 8.57
C THR A 85 4.91 28.12 8.59
N LYS A 86 5.60 27.29 9.38
CA LYS A 86 7.07 27.28 9.45
C LYS A 86 7.66 26.40 8.34
N HIS A 87 7.05 25.26 8.07
CA HIS A 87 7.58 24.24 7.15
C HIS A 87 6.79 24.10 5.85
N ASP A 88 5.76 24.92 5.69
CA ASP A 88 4.82 24.93 4.56
C ASP A 88 4.21 23.55 4.29
N LEU A 89 3.58 23.00 5.33
CA LEU A 89 2.83 21.75 5.25
C LEU A 89 1.34 22.04 5.31
N LEU A 90 0.54 21.37 4.49
CA LEU A 90 -0.91 21.46 4.55
C LEU A 90 -1.51 20.10 4.94
N PHE A 91 -2.15 20.08 6.10
CA PHE A 91 -2.93 18.96 6.61
C PHE A 91 -4.36 19.07 6.09
N VAL A 92 -4.75 18.13 5.23
CA VAL A 92 -6.02 18.19 4.50
C VAL A 92 -7.13 17.38 5.19
N HIS A 93 -6.79 16.23 5.76
CA HIS A 93 -7.78 15.24 6.23
C HIS A 93 -7.76 14.97 7.74
N ASP A 94 -6.85 15.62 8.49
CA ASP A 94 -6.57 15.25 9.87
C ASP A 94 -7.44 15.99 10.91
N PHE A 95 -7.82 17.23 10.64
CA PHE A 95 -8.50 18.09 11.61
C PHE A 95 -9.99 18.15 11.33
N VAL A 96 -10.81 17.60 12.24
CA VAL A 96 -12.27 17.63 12.13
C VAL A 96 -12.78 19.06 12.28
N LYS A 97 -13.68 19.46 11.39
CA LYS A 97 -14.34 20.77 11.43
C LYS A 97 -15.16 20.92 12.72
N GLY A 98 -15.17 22.12 13.30
CA GLY A 98 -15.95 22.43 14.51
C GLY A 98 -15.23 22.11 15.83
N ILE A 99 -14.08 21.43 15.79
CA ILE A 99 -13.28 21.13 16.99
C ILE A 99 -12.01 22.00 17.01
N PRO A 100 -11.74 22.77 18.08
CA PRO A 100 -10.51 23.55 18.21
C PRO A 100 -9.23 22.73 17.99
N LEU A 101 -8.22 23.31 17.32
CA LEU A 101 -6.95 22.61 17.02
C LEU A 101 -6.28 22.08 18.29
N SER A 102 -6.27 22.87 19.36
CA SER A 102 -5.66 22.51 20.66
C SER A 102 -6.27 21.24 21.28
N LEU A 103 -7.56 20.97 21.06
CA LEU A 103 -8.22 19.77 21.56
C LEU A 103 -7.91 18.52 20.72
N GLN A 104 -7.72 18.69 19.41
CA GLN A 104 -7.38 17.60 18.48
C GLN A 104 -5.89 17.27 18.49
N TYR A 105 -5.06 18.28 18.77
CA TYR A 105 -3.60 18.22 18.67
C TYR A 105 -2.96 17.07 19.45
N PRO A 106 -3.29 16.79 20.73
CA PRO A 106 -2.67 15.69 21.46
C PRO A 106 -2.84 14.32 20.79
N HIS A 107 -4.04 14.03 20.28
CA HIS A 107 -4.32 12.80 19.56
C HIS A 107 -3.57 12.76 18.23
N LEU A 108 -3.64 13.84 17.44
CA LEU A 108 -2.95 13.90 16.14
C LEU A 108 -1.43 13.82 16.29
N ARG A 109 -0.86 14.47 17.31
CA ARG A 109 0.56 14.36 17.65
C ARG A 109 0.93 12.91 17.95
N LYS A 110 0.14 12.20 18.78
CA LYS A 110 0.35 10.77 19.05
C LYS A 110 0.26 9.91 17.77
N LYS A 111 -0.70 10.21 16.89
CA LYS A 111 -0.85 9.54 15.57
C LYS A 111 0.40 9.73 14.71
N PHE A 112 0.89 10.97 14.56
CA PHE A 112 2.08 11.27 13.75
C PHE A 112 3.36 10.69 14.37
N SER A 113 3.56 10.83 15.69
CA SER A 113 4.71 10.20 16.37
C SER A 113 4.75 8.69 16.16
N ARG A 114 3.60 8.00 16.25
CA ARG A 114 3.51 6.57 15.95
C ARG A 114 3.89 6.26 14.49
N ARG A 115 3.43 7.07 13.53
CA ARG A 115 3.75 6.89 12.10
C ARG A 115 5.24 7.11 11.82
N ILE A 116 5.84 8.13 12.43
CA ILE A 116 7.29 8.41 12.36
C ILE A 116 8.06 7.20 12.91
N LEU A 117 7.77 6.77 14.14
CA LEU A 117 8.44 5.60 14.72
C LEU A 117 8.28 4.34 13.87
N ASN A 118 7.09 4.12 13.30
CA ASN A 118 6.86 2.98 12.42
C ASN A 118 7.67 3.08 11.11
N PHE A 119 7.72 4.26 10.48
CA PHE A 119 8.53 4.49 9.28
C PHE A 119 10.01 4.22 9.52
N TYR A 120 10.60 4.77 10.58
CA TYR A 120 12.00 4.53 10.93
C TYR A 120 12.27 3.06 11.24
N ARG A 121 11.33 2.39 11.92
CA ARG A 121 11.42 0.96 12.18
C ARG A 121 11.46 0.14 10.89
N TRP A 122 10.57 0.42 9.94
CA TRP A 122 10.59 -0.26 8.63
C TRP A 122 11.91 0.00 7.90
N CYS A 123 12.39 1.24 7.89
CA CYS A 123 13.66 1.57 7.25
C CYS A 123 14.88 0.91 7.93
N SER A 124 14.83 0.64 9.24
CA SER A 124 15.93 0.01 9.97
C SER A 124 15.92 -1.53 9.94
N GLU A 125 14.74 -2.14 9.83
CA GLU A 125 14.58 -3.60 9.93
C GLU A 125 14.37 -4.29 8.57
N ALA A 126 13.95 -3.56 7.53
CA ALA A 126 13.80 -4.11 6.16
C ALA A 126 15.14 -4.16 5.41
N GLU A 127 15.19 -4.99 4.37
CA GLU A 127 16.36 -5.08 3.46
C GLU A 127 16.18 -4.21 2.21
N SER A 128 14.94 -4.08 1.73
CA SER A 128 14.64 -3.39 0.46
C SER A 128 13.42 -2.48 0.56
N ALA A 129 13.49 -1.29 -0.07
CA ALA A 129 12.39 -0.33 -0.11
C ALA A 129 12.21 0.32 -1.49
N LEU A 130 10.96 0.68 -1.82
CA LEU A 130 10.69 1.70 -2.84
C LEU A 130 10.09 2.93 -2.18
N PHE A 131 10.80 4.05 -2.29
CA PHE A 131 10.27 5.35 -1.89
C PHE A 131 9.60 6.03 -3.07
N VAL A 132 8.32 6.35 -2.95
CA VAL A 132 7.55 7.03 -3.99
C VAL A 132 7.31 8.48 -3.60
N MET A 133 7.61 9.44 -4.46
CA MET A 133 7.48 10.86 -4.13
C MET A 133 6.96 11.66 -5.31
N TYR A 134 6.01 12.55 -5.06
CA TYR A 134 5.52 13.49 -6.06
C TYR A 134 6.40 14.73 -6.11
N PHE A 135 6.84 15.14 -7.30
CA PHE A 135 7.47 16.43 -7.53
C PHE A 135 6.54 17.34 -8.33
N PRO A 136 6.26 18.57 -7.87
CA PRO A 136 5.36 19.47 -8.57
C PRO A 136 5.93 20.01 -9.88
N GLU A 137 7.26 20.05 -10.00
CA GLU A 137 7.95 20.64 -11.14
C GLU A 137 9.10 19.73 -11.58
N ALA A 138 9.26 19.59 -12.89
CA ALA A 138 10.36 18.84 -13.51
C ALA A 138 11.67 19.65 -13.59
N ASP A 139 11.73 20.83 -12.99
CA ASP A 139 12.93 21.63 -13.02
C ASP A 139 13.92 21.18 -11.95
N ASN A 140 15.16 20.94 -12.39
CA ASN A 140 16.27 20.55 -11.51
C ASN A 140 16.02 19.26 -10.69
N TYR A 141 15.09 18.39 -11.12
CA TYR A 141 14.69 17.21 -10.36
C TYR A 141 15.86 16.27 -10.08
N LEU A 142 16.84 16.16 -10.98
CA LEU A 142 18.00 15.28 -10.79
C LEU A 142 18.82 15.65 -9.56
N ASN A 143 18.97 16.95 -9.29
CA ASN A 143 19.72 17.41 -8.12
C ASN A 143 18.92 17.14 -6.83
N ARG A 144 17.60 17.37 -6.86
CA ARG A 144 16.72 17.02 -5.72
C ARG A 144 16.70 15.52 -5.44
N ILE A 145 16.68 14.68 -6.49
CA ILE A 145 16.77 13.22 -6.35
C ILE A 145 18.08 12.82 -5.69
N LYS A 146 19.21 13.37 -6.14
CA LYS A 146 20.53 13.07 -5.56
C LYS A 146 20.64 13.53 -4.11
N GLU A 147 20.10 14.70 -3.77
CA GLU A 147 20.07 15.18 -2.38
C GLU A 147 19.21 14.28 -1.50
N LEU A 148 18.02 13.91 -1.95
CA LEU A 148 17.15 12.98 -1.24
C LEU A 148 17.80 11.61 -1.07
N GLU A 149 18.43 11.09 -2.12
CA GLU A 149 19.19 9.85 -2.07
C GLU A 149 20.29 9.92 -1.01
N LEU A 150 21.10 10.99 -1.00
CA LEU A 150 22.16 11.19 -0.02
C LEU A 150 21.58 11.16 1.41
N ILE A 151 20.52 11.92 1.66
CA ILE A 151 19.85 11.97 2.97
C ILE A 151 19.34 10.58 3.39
N LEU A 152 18.71 9.84 2.47
CA LEU A 152 18.20 8.50 2.76
C LEU A 152 19.34 7.52 3.05
N ARG A 153 20.46 7.57 2.32
CA ARG A 153 21.64 6.73 2.57
C ARG A 153 22.31 7.06 3.90
N GLU A 154 22.42 8.34 4.25
CA GLU A 154 22.97 8.77 5.54
C GLU A 154 22.11 8.30 6.72
N ASN A 155 20.78 8.39 6.57
CA ASN A 155 19.85 7.99 7.62
C ASN A 155 19.62 6.48 7.71
N PHE A 156 19.73 5.75 6.59
CA PHE A 156 19.40 4.33 6.47
C PHE A 156 20.51 3.56 5.72
N PRO A 157 21.73 3.47 6.25
CA PRO A 157 22.90 2.95 5.53
C PRO A 157 22.82 1.46 5.16
N ASN A 158 21.96 0.69 5.84
CA ASN A 158 21.80 -0.75 5.61
C ASN A 158 20.59 -1.10 4.73
N LEU A 159 19.83 -0.10 4.28
CA LEU A 159 18.64 -0.31 3.47
C LEU A 159 19.00 -0.19 1.99
N ASP A 160 18.75 -1.24 1.21
CA ASP A 160 18.71 -1.11 -0.25
C ASP A 160 17.41 -0.42 -0.64
N PHE A 161 17.47 0.57 -1.54
CA PHE A 161 16.27 1.27 -1.94
C PHE A 161 16.35 1.84 -3.34
N ASP A 162 15.18 1.91 -3.97
CA ASP A 162 14.94 2.69 -5.16
C ASP A 162 14.03 3.90 -4.87
N LEU A 163 14.14 4.92 -5.71
CA LEU A 163 13.27 6.09 -5.76
C LEU A 163 12.36 6.01 -6.98
N LEU A 164 11.06 6.26 -6.80
CA LEU A 164 10.11 6.53 -7.87
C LEU A 164 9.60 7.96 -7.74
N ILE A 165 10.12 8.86 -8.56
CA ILE A 165 9.65 10.24 -8.63
C ILE A 165 8.50 10.33 -9.62
N VAL A 166 7.39 10.90 -9.17
CA VAL A 166 6.18 11.03 -9.97
C VAL A 166 5.97 12.48 -10.37
N PHE A 167 5.78 12.70 -11.65
CA PHE A 167 5.25 13.93 -12.24
C PHE A 167 3.83 13.67 -12.72
N LEU A 168 2.90 14.51 -12.26
CA LEU A 168 1.53 14.49 -12.71
C LEU A 168 1.43 15.24 -14.05
N SER A 169 0.68 14.67 -14.98
CA SER A 169 0.46 15.21 -16.31
C SER A 169 -1.03 15.40 -16.55
N ASP A 170 -1.41 16.49 -17.21
CA ASP A 170 -2.77 16.70 -17.72
C ASP A 170 -3.03 15.89 -19.02
N LYS A 171 -1.97 15.31 -19.61
CA LYS A 171 -2.06 14.44 -20.77
C LYS A 171 -2.27 13.00 -20.33
N LYS A 172 -3.11 12.27 -21.06
CA LYS A 172 -3.38 10.84 -20.89
C LYS A 172 -2.15 9.98 -21.22
N GLU A 173 -1.11 10.06 -20.39
CA GLU A 173 0.14 9.33 -20.51
C GLU A 173 0.44 8.48 -19.26
N ALA A 174 1.21 7.41 -19.45
CA ALA A 174 1.77 6.59 -18.38
C ALA A 174 3.13 6.06 -18.86
N ARG A 175 4.20 6.73 -18.44
CA ARG A 175 5.58 6.37 -18.81
C ARG A 175 6.45 6.28 -17.58
N VAL A 176 7.23 5.20 -17.46
CA VAL A 176 8.32 5.06 -16.48
C VAL A 176 9.66 5.07 -17.20
N LEU A 177 10.62 5.83 -16.69
CA LEU A 177 12.00 5.85 -17.15
C LEU A 177 12.94 5.58 -15.99
N LYS A 178 13.92 4.70 -16.18
CA LYS A 178 15.05 4.58 -15.27
C LYS A 178 16.05 5.68 -15.59
N VAL A 179 16.36 6.55 -14.62
CA VAL A 179 17.21 7.73 -14.82
C VAL A 179 18.53 7.64 -14.07
N LEU A 180 18.58 6.86 -12.98
CA LEU A 180 19.79 6.50 -12.24
C LEU A 180 19.74 5.00 -11.92
N GLU A 181 20.79 4.46 -11.31
CA GLU A 181 20.85 3.04 -10.92
C GLU A 181 19.69 2.64 -9.99
N ASN A 182 19.34 3.53 -9.05
CA ASN A 182 18.30 3.37 -8.05
C ASN A 182 17.20 4.43 -8.14
N ALA A 183 17.01 5.07 -9.31
CA ALA A 183 15.95 6.07 -9.47
C ALA A 183 15.19 5.93 -10.79
N TYR A 184 13.87 6.00 -10.65
CA TYR A 184 12.88 5.99 -11.71
C TYR A 184 12.09 7.29 -11.71
N ILE A 185 11.66 7.71 -12.89
CA ILE A 185 10.71 8.81 -13.09
C ILE A 185 9.47 8.26 -13.75
N ALA A 186 8.31 8.58 -13.18
CA ALA A 186 7.01 8.33 -13.79
C ALA A 186 6.37 9.65 -14.22
N TYR A 187 5.95 9.72 -15.48
CA TYR A 187 4.99 10.71 -15.95
C TYR A 187 3.64 10.02 -16.04
N VAL A 188 2.66 10.51 -15.29
CA VAL A 188 1.36 9.84 -15.14
C VAL A 188 0.24 10.85 -15.26
N TYR A 189 -0.78 10.50 -16.05
CA TYR A 189 -2.02 11.26 -16.13
C TYR A 189 -2.65 11.42 -14.75
N HIS A 190 -3.05 12.64 -14.44
CA HIS A 190 -3.82 12.95 -13.25
C HIS A 190 -4.84 14.05 -13.52
N ASP A 191 -6.07 13.81 -13.10
CA ASP A 191 -7.16 14.77 -13.09
C ASP A 191 -7.58 15.03 -11.65
N GLU A 192 -7.32 16.25 -11.17
CA GLU A 192 -7.65 16.66 -9.80
C GLU A 192 -9.16 16.66 -9.55
N SER A 193 -9.97 16.90 -10.59
CA SER A 193 -11.44 16.87 -10.50
C SER A 193 -12.00 15.45 -10.54
N ASN A 194 -11.26 14.51 -11.11
CA ASN A 194 -11.65 13.11 -11.21
C ASN A 194 -10.46 12.15 -11.05
N TRP A 195 -10.10 11.89 -9.80
CA TRP A 195 -9.02 10.97 -9.46
C TRP A 195 -9.22 9.55 -10.03
N ILE A 196 -10.47 9.11 -10.27
CA ILE A 196 -10.77 7.76 -10.76
C ILE A 196 -10.27 7.58 -12.19
N ASP A 197 -10.42 8.60 -13.05
CA ASP A 197 -9.96 8.55 -14.44
C ASP A 197 -8.44 8.38 -14.56
N SER A 198 -7.71 8.67 -13.47
CA SER A 198 -6.27 8.51 -13.38
C SER A 198 -5.86 7.07 -13.00
N ASP A 199 -6.75 6.29 -12.38
CA ASP A 199 -6.43 4.94 -11.85
C ASP A 199 -5.79 3.99 -12.88
N PRO A 200 -6.26 3.89 -14.14
CA PRO A 200 -5.64 3.01 -15.15
C PRO A 200 -4.18 3.36 -15.47
N PHE A 201 -3.84 4.65 -15.48
CA PHE A 201 -2.48 5.14 -15.79
C PHE A 201 -1.52 4.83 -14.64
N TRP A 202 -1.94 5.13 -13.40
CA TRP A 202 -1.18 4.80 -12.20
C TRP A 202 -0.92 3.30 -12.08
N ARG A 203 -1.93 2.48 -12.36
CA ARG A 203 -1.81 1.02 -12.38
C ARG A 203 -0.81 0.53 -13.43
N HIS A 204 -0.82 1.13 -14.63
CA HIS A 204 0.16 0.80 -15.67
C HIS A 204 1.60 1.07 -15.23
N ILE A 205 1.83 2.16 -14.48
CA ILE A 205 3.12 2.50 -13.87
C ILE A 205 3.48 1.50 -12.76
N LEU A 206 2.57 1.32 -11.80
CA LEU A 206 2.84 0.63 -10.54
C LEU A 206 2.91 -0.89 -10.68
N ARG A 207 2.37 -1.48 -11.75
CA ARG A 207 2.47 -2.94 -12.02
C ARG A 207 3.91 -3.46 -12.12
N HIS A 208 4.88 -2.57 -12.30
CA HIS A 208 6.30 -2.89 -12.39
C HIS A 208 6.95 -3.09 -11.01
N PHE A 209 6.22 -2.82 -9.94
CA PHE A 209 6.68 -2.93 -8.56
C PHE A 209 5.73 -3.83 -7.76
N SER A 210 6.28 -4.53 -6.77
CA SER A 210 5.51 -5.42 -5.90
C SER A 210 6.06 -5.42 -4.49
N ILE A 211 5.25 -5.89 -3.54
CA ILE A 211 5.71 -6.19 -2.19
C ILE A 211 6.30 -7.60 -2.14
N ASN A 212 7.48 -7.71 -1.55
CA ASN A 212 8.07 -8.96 -1.12
C ASN A 212 7.29 -9.44 0.11
N PHE A 213 6.55 -10.53 -0.08
CA PHE A 213 5.62 -11.03 0.90
C PHE A 213 6.26 -12.21 1.63
N SER A 214 7.02 -11.93 2.69
CA SER A 214 7.82 -12.90 3.44
C SER A 214 7.43 -12.95 4.92
N PRO A 215 7.87 -13.97 5.69
CA PRO A 215 7.67 -14.00 7.14
C PRO A 215 8.29 -12.79 7.85
N LYS A 216 9.36 -12.23 7.29
CA LYS A 216 9.97 -10.98 7.76
C LYS A 216 9.00 -9.81 7.60
N THR A 217 8.43 -9.61 6.40
CA THR A 217 7.44 -8.55 6.13
C THR A 217 6.23 -8.65 7.07
N ILE A 218 5.78 -9.87 7.37
CA ILE A 218 4.71 -10.14 8.33
C ILE A 218 5.09 -9.69 9.75
N GLU A 219 6.31 -9.97 10.21
CA GLU A 219 6.80 -9.54 11.53
C GLU A 219 6.91 -8.01 11.63
N LEU A 220 7.44 -7.38 10.58
CA LEU A 220 7.57 -5.92 10.52
C LEU A 220 6.22 -5.23 10.61
N ALA A 221 5.20 -5.79 9.96
CA ALA A 221 3.84 -5.29 10.00
C ALA A 221 3.17 -5.38 11.39
N LYS A 222 3.79 -6.03 12.39
CA LYS A 222 3.24 -6.18 13.76
C LYS A 222 1.80 -6.68 13.76
N LEU A 223 1.54 -7.71 12.96
CA LEU A 223 0.20 -8.26 12.86
C LEU A 223 -0.29 -8.74 14.22
N ALA A 224 -1.54 -8.42 14.52
CA ALA A 224 -2.21 -8.98 15.68
C ALA A 224 -2.48 -10.47 15.42
N TYR A 225 -2.40 -11.28 16.48
CA TYR A 225 -2.82 -12.67 16.41
C TYR A 225 -4.28 -12.78 15.97
N LEU A 226 -4.60 -13.79 15.15
CA LEU A 226 -5.98 -14.06 14.78
C LEU A 226 -6.78 -14.54 16.00
N GLU A 227 -7.68 -13.70 16.50
CA GLU A 227 -8.64 -14.09 17.52
C GLU A 227 -9.47 -15.28 17.02
N LYS A 228 -9.58 -16.33 17.84
CA LYS A 228 -10.30 -17.58 17.52
C LYS A 228 -9.79 -18.29 16.25
N LYS A 229 -8.52 -18.07 15.87
CA LYS A 229 -7.90 -18.64 14.66
C LYS A 229 -8.76 -18.40 13.41
N ARG A 230 -9.35 -17.21 13.30
CA ARG A 230 -10.26 -16.84 12.20
C ARG A 230 -9.84 -15.53 11.57
N LEU A 231 -9.67 -15.55 10.25
CA LEU A 231 -9.43 -14.33 9.49
C LEU A 231 -10.76 -13.61 9.24
N ASN A 232 -10.88 -12.40 9.80
CA ASN A 232 -12.03 -11.53 9.61
C ASN A 232 -11.63 -10.32 8.77
N PHE A 233 -12.13 -10.25 7.53
CA PHE A 233 -11.82 -9.17 6.58
C PHE A 233 -12.37 -7.78 6.96
N LYS A 234 -13.12 -7.69 8.07
CA LYS A 234 -13.60 -6.43 8.68
C LYS A 234 -12.50 -5.60 9.32
N ASN A 235 -11.45 -6.22 9.86
CA ASN A 235 -10.40 -5.52 10.60
C ASN A 235 -9.06 -5.59 9.87
N THR A 236 -8.88 -4.70 8.90
CA THR A 236 -7.65 -4.63 8.07
C THR A 236 -6.39 -4.28 8.84
N ALA A 237 -6.51 -3.78 10.07
CA ALA A 237 -5.35 -3.47 10.90
C ALA A 237 -4.65 -4.72 11.45
N GLN A 238 -5.24 -5.91 11.30
CA GLN A 238 -4.74 -7.15 11.91
C GLN A 238 -3.88 -8.02 10.99
N PHE A 239 -3.85 -7.78 9.68
CA PHE A 239 -3.07 -8.59 8.73
C PHE A 239 -2.61 -7.81 7.50
N VAL A 240 -1.53 -8.27 6.86
CA VAL A 240 -1.07 -7.74 5.56
C VAL A 240 -1.64 -8.59 4.44
N TYR A 241 -1.98 -7.96 3.32
CA TYR A 241 -2.50 -8.65 2.15
C TYR A 241 -2.24 -7.86 0.87
N THR A 242 -2.22 -8.57 -0.26
CA THR A 242 -2.20 -7.98 -1.61
C THR A 242 -3.20 -8.70 -2.51
N GLY A 243 -3.74 -8.01 -3.50
CA GLY A 243 -4.72 -8.60 -4.43
C GLY A 243 -6.05 -8.91 -3.76
N LEU A 244 -6.45 -8.09 -2.79
CA LEU A 244 -7.81 -8.04 -2.24
C LEU A 244 -8.28 -6.59 -2.25
N GLU A 245 -9.41 -6.33 -2.90
CA GLU A 245 -10.07 -5.02 -2.87
C GLU A 245 -11.52 -5.20 -2.41
N GLN A 246 -12.21 -4.06 -2.27
CA GLN A 246 -13.62 -3.94 -1.94
C GLN A 246 -14.05 -4.76 -0.72
N TYR A 247 -14.14 -4.07 0.42
CA TYR A 247 -14.76 -4.65 1.60
C TYR A 247 -16.28 -4.75 1.42
N GLU A 248 -16.82 -5.93 1.66
CA GLU A 248 -18.26 -6.15 1.84
C GLU A 248 -18.56 -6.65 3.24
N SER A 249 -19.85 -6.66 3.61
CA SER A 249 -20.33 -6.96 4.95
C SER A 249 -19.74 -8.22 5.60
N ASN A 250 -19.22 -9.19 4.83
CA ASN A 250 -18.65 -10.43 5.32
C ASN A 250 -17.38 -10.90 4.58
N GLY A 251 -16.66 -10.05 3.84
CA GLY A 251 -15.55 -10.54 3.02
C GLY A 251 -14.89 -9.49 2.13
N ARG A 252 -14.01 -9.96 1.24
CA ARG A 252 -13.30 -9.16 0.24
C ARG A 252 -13.20 -9.87 -1.08
N TRP A 253 -13.17 -9.10 -2.16
CA TRP A 253 -12.95 -9.60 -3.51
C TRP A 253 -11.46 -9.70 -3.80
N ALA A 254 -11.02 -10.82 -4.37
CA ALA A 254 -9.70 -10.90 -4.99
C ALA A 254 -9.57 -9.86 -6.09
N THR A 255 -8.37 -9.33 -6.34
CA THR A 255 -8.10 -8.54 -7.55
C THR A 255 -6.86 -9.04 -8.27
N GLY A 256 -6.95 -9.10 -9.59
CA GLY A 256 -5.94 -9.76 -10.43
C GLY A 256 -5.94 -11.27 -10.28
N ASN A 257 -4.83 -11.90 -10.65
CA ASN A 257 -4.65 -13.36 -10.60
C ASN A 257 -4.03 -13.88 -9.32
N ARG A 258 -3.63 -13.02 -8.38
CA ARG A 258 -2.93 -13.47 -7.18
C ARG A 258 -3.41 -12.70 -5.96
N THR A 259 -3.91 -13.44 -4.97
CA THR A 259 -4.19 -12.94 -3.64
C THR A 259 -3.15 -13.48 -2.68
N ARG A 260 -2.52 -12.61 -1.88
CA ARG A 260 -1.59 -13.02 -0.82
C ARG A 260 -2.06 -12.47 0.51
N ILE A 261 -2.04 -13.29 1.56
CA ILE A 261 -2.47 -12.93 2.91
C ILE A 261 -1.42 -13.44 3.89
N GLY A 262 -0.95 -12.56 4.76
CA GLY A 262 0.06 -12.85 5.77
C GLY A 262 -0.57 -12.76 7.13
N VAL A 263 -0.44 -13.81 7.92
CA VAL A 263 -1.08 -13.91 9.25
C VAL A 263 -0.14 -14.54 10.26
N LYS A 264 -0.33 -14.17 11.53
CA LYS A 264 0.32 -14.81 12.67
C LYS A 264 -0.73 -15.58 13.47
N ILE A 265 -0.58 -16.90 13.59
CA ILE A 265 -1.57 -17.79 14.18
C ILE A 265 -0.92 -18.62 15.28
N PRO A 266 -1.29 -18.42 16.55
CA PRO A 266 -0.59 -19.07 17.65
C PRO A 266 -0.93 -20.56 17.75
N GLY A 267 0.07 -21.33 18.14
CA GLY A 267 -0.01 -22.78 18.32
C GLY A 267 -0.02 -23.58 17.03
N LYS A 268 -0.11 -24.91 17.17
CA LYS A 268 -0.17 -25.82 16.03
C LYS A 268 -1.45 -25.58 15.22
N VAL A 269 -1.30 -25.50 13.91
CA VAL A 269 -2.38 -25.48 12.94
C VAL A 269 -2.22 -26.71 12.07
N SER A 270 -3.28 -27.49 11.91
CA SER A 270 -3.27 -28.67 11.03
C SER A 270 -4.23 -28.53 9.86
N ARG A 271 -5.23 -27.66 9.97
CA ARG A 271 -6.25 -27.50 8.94
C ARG A 271 -6.56 -26.04 8.66
N MET A 272 -6.91 -25.77 7.40
CA MET A 272 -7.40 -24.48 6.94
C MET A 272 -8.72 -24.66 6.19
N LEU A 273 -9.79 -24.04 6.70
CA LEU A 273 -11.10 -24.02 6.06
C LEU A 273 -11.31 -22.67 5.36
N VAL A 274 -11.46 -22.71 4.04
CA VAL A 274 -11.73 -21.53 3.21
C VAL A 274 -13.19 -21.54 2.77
N LYS A 275 -13.93 -20.48 3.10
CA LYS A 275 -15.27 -20.19 2.56
C LYS A 275 -15.17 -19.05 1.56
N CYS A 276 -15.56 -19.33 0.33
CA CYS A 276 -15.47 -18.37 -0.76
C CYS A 276 -16.52 -18.62 -1.84
N SER A 277 -16.73 -17.63 -2.69
CA SER A 277 -17.55 -17.76 -3.88
C SER A 277 -16.90 -17.11 -5.09
N THR A 278 -17.36 -17.44 -6.28
CA THR A 278 -16.95 -16.80 -7.52
C THR A 278 -18.13 -16.63 -8.48
N TYR A 279 -17.95 -15.82 -9.51
CA TYR A 279 -18.87 -15.72 -10.65
C TYR A 279 -18.41 -16.55 -11.84
N LYS A 280 -17.13 -16.43 -12.23
CA LYS A 280 -16.58 -16.98 -13.48
C LYS A 280 -15.22 -17.68 -13.34
N ASN A 281 -14.58 -17.63 -12.17
CA ASN A 281 -13.31 -18.32 -11.94
C ASN A 281 -13.59 -19.83 -11.90
N LYS A 282 -12.79 -20.67 -12.58
CA LYS A 282 -12.96 -22.12 -12.50
C LYS A 282 -12.06 -22.71 -11.42
N TYR A 283 -10.83 -22.22 -11.31
CA TYR A 283 -9.83 -22.70 -10.38
C TYR A 283 -9.08 -21.59 -9.63
N SER A 284 -8.93 -21.79 -8.33
CA SER A 284 -7.95 -21.04 -7.53
C SER A 284 -7.00 -22.02 -6.84
N PHE A 285 -5.73 -21.98 -7.20
CA PHE A 285 -4.68 -22.82 -6.62
C PHE A 285 -4.21 -22.21 -5.30
N VAL A 286 -4.13 -23.03 -4.26
CA VAL A 286 -3.86 -22.60 -2.89
C VAL A 286 -2.47 -23.07 -2.49
N TYR A 287 -1.65 -22.13 -2.06
CA TYR A 287 -0.33 -22.36 -1.50
C TYR A 287 -0.28 -21.81 -0.07
N VAL A 288 0.47 -22.48 0.80
CA VAL A 288 0.71 -22.05 2.17
C VAL A 288 2.21 -22.12 2.42
N ASN A 289 2.83 -20.98 2.74
CA ASN A 289 4.28 -20.84 2.90
C ASN A 289 5.08 -21.39 1.69
N GLY A 290 4.55 -21.21 0.49
CA GLY A 290 5.16 -21.67 -0.77
C GLY A 290 4.83 -23.11 -1.16
N GLU A 291 4.26 -23.91 -0.26
CA GLU A 291 3.89 -25.31 -0.52
C GLU A 291 2.47 -25.41 -1.08
N TYR A 292 2.27 -26.27 -2.09
CA TYR A 292 0.95 -26.48 -2.68
C TYR A 292 0.02 -27.22 -1.71
N ALA A 293 -1.06 -26.56 -1.28
CA ALA A 293 -2.04 -27.13 -0.35
C ALA A 293 -3.26 -27.74 -1.07
N GLY A 294 -3.53 -27.33 -2.31
CA GLY A 294 -4.65 -27.84 -3.11
C GLY A 294 -5.26 -26.79 -4.03
N ALA A 295 -6.47 -27.05 -4.52
CA ALA A 295 -7.20 -26.11 -5.38
C ALA A 295 -8.66 -25.95 -4.95
N LEU A 296 -9.20 -24.75 -5.10
CA LEU A 296 -10.64 -24.47 -5.08
C LEU A 296 -11.18 -24.71 -6.50
N ASP A 297 -12.08 -25.67 -6.67
CA ASP A 297 -12.67 -26.05 -7.95
C ASP A 297 -14.14 -25.59 -7.98
N PHE A 298 -14.40 -24.53 -8.75
CA PHE A 298 -15.70 -23.90 -8.87
C PHE A 298 -16.51 -24.42 -10.07
N THR A 299 -16.02 -25.41 -10.82
CA THR A 299 -16.68 -25.88 -12.06
C THR A 299 -18.09 -26.44 -11.85
N LYS A 300 -18.38 -26.93 -10.64
CA LYS A 300 -19.68 -27.49 -10.26
C LYS A 300 -20.51 -26.57 -9.37
N ASN A 301 -19.86 -25.69 -8.61
CA ASN A 301 -20.51 -24.81 -7.66
C ASN A 301 -19.73 -23.51 -7.50
N ASN A 302 -20.44 -22.40 -7.65
CA ASN A 302 -19.91 -21.06 -7.51
C ASN A 302 -19.65 -20.66 -6.04
N TYR A 303 -20.15 -21.43 -5.07
CA TYR A 303 -19.82 -21.29 -3.65
C TYR A 303 -19.09 -22.55 -3.15
N LEU A 304 -18.01 -22.36 -2.40
CA LEU A 304 -17.24 -23.43 -1.81
C LEU A 304 -16.97 -23.20 -0.33
N GLU A 305 -17.04 -24.31 0.40
CA GLU A 305 -16.47 -24.47 1.73
C GLU A 305 -15.52 -25.67 1.65
N LYS A 306 -14.21 -25.40 1.64
CA LYS A 306 -13.19 -26.43 1.44
C LYS A 306 -12.16 -26.39 2.57
N GLU A 307 -11.91 -27.56 3.15
CA GLU A 307 -10.84 -27.78 4.12
C GLU A 307 -9.58 -28.27 3.40
N PHE A 308 -8.43 -27.74 3.83
CA PHE A 308 -7.09 -28.10 3.39
C PHE A 308 -6.34 -28.67 4.58
N ASP A 309 -5.72 -29.83 4.42
CA ASP A 309 -4.74 -30.36 5.37
C ASP A 309 -3.41 -29.64 5.16
N ILE A 310 -2.97 -28.93 6.18
CA ILE A 310 -1.71 -28.16 6.18
C ILE A 310 -0.81 -28.61 7.33
N SER A 311 -1.06 -29.78 7.91
CA SER A 311 -0.35 -30.31 9.07
C SER A 311 1.14 -30.58 8.83
N SER A 312 1.53 -30.83 7.57
CA SER A 312 2.90 -31.05 7.14
C SER A 312 3.63 -29.76 6.72
N ILE A 313 2.91 -28.64 6.58
CA ILE A 313 3.48 -27.39 6.07
C ILE A 313 4.18 -26.63 7.21
N PRO A 314 5.48 -26.31 7.10
CA PRO A 314 6.20 -25.56 8.12
C PRO A 314 5.61 -24.16 8.35
N ALA A 315 5.53 -23.73 9.60
CA ALA A 315 5.05 -22.40 9.99
C ALA A 315 6.10 -21.72 10.90
N PRO A 316 7.19 -21.18 10.32
CA PRO A 316 8.24 -20.55 11.11
C PRO A 316 7.65 -19.41 11.94
N GLU A 317 7.90 -19.43 13.24
CA GLU A 317 7.43 -18.41 14.19
C GLU A 317 5.92 -18.13 14.10
N GLU A 318 5.12 -19.18 13.85
CA GLU A 318 3.65 -19.10 13.79
C GLU A 318 3.13 -18.22 12.63
N LYS A 319 3.95 -18.00 11.59
CA LYS A 319 3.61 -17.16 10.44
C LYS A 319 3.17 -18.02 9.26
N PHE A 320 2.09 -17.58 8.62
CA PHE A 320 1.54 -18.20 7.42
C PHE A 320 1.36 -17.16 6.33
N ILE A 321 1.89 -17.47 5.15
CA ILE A 321 1.65 -16.79 3.90
C ILE A 321 0.71 -17.67 3.08
N LEU A 322 -0.51 -17.21 2.91
CA LEU A 322 -1.51 -17.85 2.07
C LEU A 322 -1.44 -17.20 0.69
N GLU A 323 -1.23 -17.99 -0.35
CA GLU A 323 -1.34 -17.51 -1.73
C GLU A 323 -2.47 -18.24 -2.45
N PHE A 324 -3.32 -17.47 -3.10
CA PHE A 324 -4.37 -17.96 -3.98
C PHE A 324 -4.06 -17.47 -5.40
N ILE A 325 -3.76 -18.40 -6.30
CA ILE A 325 -3.47 -18.12 -7.71
C ILE A 325 -4.72 -18.47 -8.52
N HIS A 326 -5.37 -17.45 -9.05
CA HIS A 326 -6.61 -17.54 -9.81
C HIS A 326 -6.31 -17.81 -11.28
N ASP A 327 -6.97 -18.79 -11.87
CA ASP A 327 -6.78 -19.19 -13.27
C ASP A 327 -7.14 -18.11 -14.29
N MET A 328 -8.03 -17.19 -13.91
CA MET A 328 -8.56 -16.15 -14.77
C MET A 328 -8.37 -14.76 -14.12
N PRO A 329 -7.59 -13.85 -14.74
CA PRO A 329 -7.06 -12.64 -14.12
C PRO A 329 -7.96 -11.41 -14.33
N VAL A 330 -9.12 -11.26 -13.69
CA VAL A 330 -9.86 -9.97 -13.80
C VAL A 330 -10.53 -9.57 -12.49
N SER A 331 -10.44 -8.27 -12.20
CA SER A 331 -11.20 -7.55 -11.16
C SER A 331 -12.32 -6.74 -11.83
N PRO A 332 -13.52 -6.61 -11.22
CA PRO A 332 -14.60 -5.76 -11.74
C PRO A 332 -14.19 -4.27 -11.88
N LEU A 333 -13.09 -3.83 -11.25
CA LEU A 333 -12.55 -2.47 -11.37
C LEU A 333 -11.53 -2.28 -12.51
N TYR A 334 -11.18 -3.35 -13.22
CA TYR A 334 -10.13 -3.31 -14.24
C TYR A 334 -10.64 -3.20 -15.67
N THR A 335 -11.92 -3.47 -15.94
CA THR A 335 -12.42 -3.58 -17.33
C THR A 335 -12.92 -2.29 -17.95
N GLY A 336 -13.13 -1.20 -17.20
CA GLY A 336 -13.45 0.12 -17.79
C GLY A 336 -14.70 0.18 -18.68
N GLU A 337 -15.46 -0.91 -18.78
CA GLU A 337 -16.67 -1.01 -19.58
C GLU A 337 -17.89 -0.94 -18.66
N SER A 338 -18.76 0.02 -18.99
CA SER A 338 -20.06 0.22 -18.40
C SER A 338 -20.92 -1.06 -18.45
N GLY A 339 -21.44 -1.50 -17.31
CA GLY A 339 -22.81 -2.04 -17.26
C GLY A 339 -23.05 -3.49 -16.83
N ASP A 340 -22.05 -4.37 -16.65
CA ASP A 340 -22.27 -5.70 -16.05
C ASP A 340 -21.17 -6.08 -15.05
N SER A 341 -21.53 -6.20 -13.78
CA SER A 341 -20.64 -6.31 -12.62
C SER A 341 -20.10 -7.72 -12.34
N ARG A 342 -19.99 -8.59 -13.37
CA ARG A 342 -19.80 -10.05 -13.17
C ARG A 342 -18.66 -10.68 -14.00
N ASP A 343 -17.53 -9.99 -14.15
CA ASP A 343 -16.30 -10.56 -14.69
C ASP A 343 -15.23 -10.79 -13.60
N LEU A 344 -15.05 -12.09 -13.27
CA LEU A 344 -14.02 -12.75 -12.45
C LEU A 344 -13.79 -12.17 -11.04
N THR A 345 -12.77 -12.69 -10.34
CA THR A 345 -12.44 -12.62 -8.90
C THR A 345 -12.98 -13.78 -8.07
N VAL A 346 -12.55 -13.86 -6.82
CA VAL A 346 -13.03 -14.80 -5.81
C VAL A 346 -13.38 -13.96 -4.60
N TYR A 347 -14.61 -14.07 -4.11
CA TYR A 347 -15.02 -13.45 -2.87
C TYR A 347 -14.61 -14.34 -1.71
N PHE A 348 -13.71 -13.87 -0.86
CA PHE A 348 -13.33 -14.56 0.35
C PHE A 348 -14.24 -14.12 1.50
N ASN A 349 -15.14 -14.99 1.92
CA ASN A 349 -16.00 -14.74 3.07
C ASN A 349 -15.22 -14.92 4.38
N ASN A 350 -14.49 -16.04 4.49
CA ASN A 350 -13.92 -16.44 5.76
C ASN A 350 -12.83 -17.49 5.60
N ILE A 351 -11.74 -17.34 6.34
CA ILE A 351 -10.70 -18.37 6.49
C ILE A 351 -10.59 -18.72 7.97
N LYS A 352 -10.70 -20.01 8.30
CA LYS A 352 -10.58 -20.54 9.66
C LYS A 352 -9.43 -21.53 9.73
N PHE A 353 -8.76 -21.56 10.87
CA PHE A 353 -7.66 -22.49 11.14
C PHE A 353 -7.98 -23.30 12.39
N SER A 354 -7.60 -24.58 12.41
CA SER A 354 -7.73 -25.48 13.57
C SER A 354 -6.41 -26.14 13.97
#